data_AF-A0A1C9CD29-F1
#
_entry.id   AF-A0A1C9CD29-F1
#
_cell.length_a   1.000
_cell.length_b   1.000
_cell.length_c   1.000
_cell.angle_alpha   90.00
_cell.angle_beta   90.00
_cell.angle_gamma   90.00
#
_symmetry.space_group_name_H-M   'P 1'
#
loop_
_entity.id
_entity.type
_entity.pdbx_description
1 polymer ?
#
loop_
_entity_poly.entity_id
_entity_poly.type
_entity_poly.pdbx_seq_one_letter_code
_entity_poly.pdbx_strand_id
1 'polypeptide(L)' 'MYYKLNSKILYYKYKSSKIVGYKSIYKKNKVVIIQFCDLTRIWILSNEIQYFIKNIKY' A
#
# COMPACT_ATOMS: atom_id res chain seq x y z
N MET A 1 -18.68 11.57 -5.35
CA MET A 1 -18.09 10.49 -6.17
C MET A 1 -17.51 9.46 -5.20
N TYR A 2 -18.18 8.33 -4.98
CA TYR A 2 -17.70 7.31 -4.04
C TYR A 2 -16.61 6.50 -4.72
N TYR A 3 -15.36 6.69 -4.31
CA TYR A 3 -14.25 5.84 -4.74
C TYR A 3 -14.55 4.40 -4.29
N LYS A 4 -14.69 3.49 -5.24
CA LYS A 4 -15.00 2.09 -4.96
C LYS A 4 -13.78 1.45 -4.30
N LEU A 5 -13.80 1.36 -2.97
CA LEU A 5 -12.72 0.75 -2.21
C LEU A 5 -12.89 -0.77 -2.24
N ASN A 6 -11.85 -1.48 -2.69
CA ASN A 6 -11.88 -2.94 -2.70
C ASN A 6 -11.83 -3.45 -1.25
N SER A 7 -12.75 -4.34 -0.87
CA SER A 7 -12.80 -4.92 0.47
C SER A 7 -11.50 -5.63 0.87
N LYS A 8 -10.78 -6.20 -0.11
CA LYS A 8 -9.44 -6.79 0.13
C LYS A 8 -8.43 -5.74 0.57
N ILE A 9 -8.47 -4.54 -0.01
CA ILE A 9 -7.57 -3.44 0.38
C ILE A 9 -7.88 -2.98 1.82
N LEU A 10 -9.16 -2.91 2.18
CA LEU A 10 -9.58 -2.57 3.54
C LEU A 10 -9.09 -3.59 4.57
N TYR A 11 -9.13 -4.88 4.24
CA TYR A 11 -8.63 -5.97 5.09
C TYR A 11 -7.16 -5.80 5.48
N TYR A 12 -6.33 -5.28 4.56
CA TYR A 12 -4.91 -5.07 4.81
C TYR A 12 -4.58 -3.70 5.42
N LYS A 13 -5.53 -2.74 5.45
CA LYS A 13 -5.31 -1.35 5.88
C LYS A 13 -4.67 -1.22 7.27
N TYR A 14 -5.08 -2.07 8.21
CA TYR A 14 -4.64 -2.01 9.60
C TYR A 14 -3.62 -3.10 9.95
N LYS A 15 -3.20 -3.90 8.96
CA LYS A 15 -2.24 -4.98 9.19
C LYS A 15 -0.81 -4.47 9.17
N SER A 16 0.03 -5.10 9.99
CA SER A 16 1.46 -4.92 9.96
C SER A 16 2.00 -5.29 8.58
N SER A 17 2.90 -4.46 8.09
CA SER A 17 3.42 -4.57 6.74
C SER A 17 4.78 -3.90 6.64
N LYS A 18 5.55 -4.29 5.63
CA LYS A 18 6.89 -3.75 5.38
C LYS A 18 6.98 -3.27 3.94
N ILE A 19 7.67 -2.14 3.76
CA ILE A 19 8.02 -1.66 2.43
C ILE A 19 9.13 -2.57 1.88
N VAL A 20 8.87 -3.20 0.73
CA VAL A 20 9.82 -4.12 0.07
C VAL A 20 10.38 -3.57 -1.23
N GLY A 21 9.88 -2.42 -1.69
CA GLY A 21 10.42 -1.75 -2.86
C GLY A 21 9.51 -0.68 -3.42
N TYR A 22 9.88 -0.19 -4.59
CA TYR A 22 9.18 0.85 -5.32
C TYR A 22 9.04 0.44 -6.78
N LYS A 23 7.94 0.82 -7.41
CA LYS A 23 7.72 0.60 -8.84
C LYS A 23 7.36 1.92 -9.51
N SER A 24 8.00 2.22 -10.62
CA SER A 24 7.61 3.34 -11.48
C SER A 24 6.33 2.96 -12.24
N ILE A 25 5.33 3.81 -12.19
CA ILE A 25 4.13 3.76 -13.02
C ILE A 25 4.12 4.95 -13.99
N TYR A 26 3.09 5.03 -14.82
CA TYR A 26 2.97 6.01 -15.90
C TYR A 26 3.23 7.47 -15.44
N LYS A 27 3.82 8.28 -16.32
CA LYS A 27 4.10 9.72 -16.11
C LYS A 27 4.88 10.03 -14.82
N LYS A 28 5.96 9.30 -14.53
CA LYS A 28 6.88 9.52 -13.39
C LYS A 28 6.27 9.28 -12.00
N ASN A 29 5.03 8.81 -11.91
CA ASN A 29 4.45 8.45 -10.63
C ASN A 29 5.13 7.18 -10.11
N LYS A 30 5.41 7.13 -8.80
CA LYS A 30 5.96 5.96 -8.14
C LYS A 30 4.91 5.38 -7.22
N VAL A 31 4.82 4.05 -7.21
CA VAL A 31 4.06 3.29 -6.21
C VAL A 31 5.04 2.61 -5.28
N VAL A 32 4.65 2.53 -4.03
CA VAL A 32 5.36 1.77 -3.00
C VAL A 32 4.78 0.36 -2.98
N ILE A 33 5.66 -0.63 -2.93
CA ILE A 33 5.27 -2.03 -2.78
C ILE A 33 5.36 -2.38 -1.31
N ILE A 34 4.21 -2.69 -0.73
CA ILE A 34 4.08 -3.12 0.65
C ILE A 34 3.85 -4.63 0.66
N GLN A 35 4.64 -5.36 1.45
CA GLN A 35 4.46 -6.78 1.70
C GLN A 35 3.90 -7.00 3.12
N PHE A 36 2.90 -7.88 3.20
CA PHE A 36 2.26 -8.30 4.44
C PHE A 36 2.82 -9.65 4.92
N CYS A 37 2.47 -10.06 6.13
CA CYS A 37 2.96 -11.31 6.75
C CYS A 37 2.57 -12.57 5.96
N ASP A 38 1.47 -12.52 5.21
CA ASP A 38 0.98 -13.60 4.34
C ASP A 38 1.67 -13.61 2.95
N LEU A 39 2.77 -12.86 2.80
CA LEU A 39 3.51 -12.67 1.54
C LEU A 39 2.71 -11.94 0.45
N THR A 40 1.49 -11.49 0.74
CA THR A 40 0.70 -10.67 -0.17
C THR A 40 1.39 -9.33 -0.37
N ARG A 41 1.44 -8.87 -1.62
CA ARG A 41 2.03 -7.58 -2.01
C ARG A 41 0.97 -6.66 -2.58
N ILE A 42 0.92 -5.43 -2.09
CA ILE A 42 0.01 -4.40 -2.58
C ILE A 42 0.82 -3.21 -3.07
N TRP A 43 0.45 -2.67 -4.22
CA TRP A 43 1.01 -1.43 -4.75
C TRP A 43 0.14 -0.28 -4.29
N ILE A 44 0.75 0.67 -3.59
CA ILE A 44 0.07 1.83 -3.02
C ILE A 44 0.74 3.07 -3.57
N LEU A 45 -0.06 4.06 -3.95
CA LEU A 45 0.47 5.36 -4.37
C LEU A 45 1.22 5.99 -3.20
N SER A 46 2.37 6.61 -3.46
CA SER A 46 3.16 7.25 -2.39
C SER A 46 2.38 8.27 -1.56
N ASN A 47 1.38 8.93 -2.15
CA ASN A 47 0.54 9.90 -1.43
C ASN A 47 -0.56 9.24 -0.58
N GLU A 48 -0.92 7.99 -0.90
CA GLU A 48 -1.93 7.23 -0.15
C GLU A 48 -1.31 6.45 1.01
N ILE A 49 0.01 6.28 1.00
CA ILE A 49 0.71 5.44 1.97
C ILE A 49 0.54 5.94 3.41
N GLN A 50 0.46 7.25 3.63
CA GLN A 50 0.23 7.84 4.95
C GLN A 50 -1.07 7.34 5.62
N TYR A 51 -2.06 6.90 4.83
CA TYR A 51 -3.31 6.36 5.34
C TYR A 51 -3.22 4.87 5.72
N PHE A 52 -2.14 4.19 5.30
CA PHE A 52 -1.81 2.80 5.64
C PHE A 52 -0.70 2.73 6.71
N ILE A 53 0.17 3.74 6.77
CA ILE A 53 1.24 3.87 7.77
C ILE A 53 0.67 4.44 9.06
N LYS A 54 -0.12 3.64 9.79
CA LYS A 54 -0.26 3.85 11.24
C LYS A 54 0.64 2.91 12.05
N ASN A 55 1.13 1.83 11.42
CA ASN A 55 1.87 0.75 12.08
C ASN A 55 2.98 0.12 11.21
N ILE A 56 3.68 0.89 10.36
CA ILE A 56 4.88 0.38 9.68
C ILE A 56 6.08 0.58 10.62
N LYS A 57 6.70 -0.52 11.05
CA LYS A 57 8.00 -0.49 11.72
C LYS A 57 9.09 -0.47 10.65
N TYR A 58 10.01 0.49 10.76
CA TYR A 58 11.18 0.62 9.89
C TYR A 58 12.17 -0.53 10.13
#